data_AF-A0A1H8U8F9-F1
#
_entry.id   AF-A0A1H8U8F9-F1
#
_cell.length_a   1.000
_cell.length_b   1.000
_cell.length_c   1.000
_cell.angle_alpha   90.00
_cell.angle_beta   90.00
_cell.angle_gamma   90.00
#
_symmetry.space_group_name_H-M   'P 1'
#
loop_
_entity.id
_entity.type
_entity.pdbx_description
1 polymer ?
#
loop_
_entity_poly.entity_id
_entity_poly.type
_entity_poly.pdbx_seq_one_letter_code
_entity_poly.pdbx_strand_id
1 'polypeptide(L)'
;MSLKTHQLLQKKKKNILELWMKNQLADEGLREDLISNDELRSQSEELVDALVSNLSSENFTNLNSDEWSPVIEILGGIAITRARQGFSPRETGNFVFSLKEALLEVLKEEIGNDPQQLFTESLKINRLMDNLSVVTFETFIKGREEVILRQTDEIAEISTPVIRVWDGILALPIIGTLDSARTQIVMENLLQEIVETGSSIAILDISGVPAVDSLVAQHLIKTVSATRLMGAECIISGIRPEIAQTVVHLGIDLSNIITKATLASALSHSFKLMKLEVRKSNIIAKS
;
A
#
# COMPACT_ATOMS: atom_id res chain seq x y z
N MET A 1 50.30 -6.27 19.98
CA MET A 1 49.87 -6.06 18.59
C MET A 1 48.42 -5.65 18.63
N SER A 2 48.07 -4.48 18.07
CA SER A 2 46.67 -4.07 17.94
C SER A 2 45.94 -5.12 17.10
N LEU A 3 45.11 -5.93 17.77
CA LEU A 3 44.27 -6.90 17.09
C LEU A 3 43.26 -6.08 16.28
N LYS A 4 43.30 -6.18 14.95
CA LYS A 4 42.35 -5.44 14.10
C LYS A 4 40.99 -6.14 14.20
N THR A 5 40.01 -5.48 14.81
CA THR A 5 38.67 -6.02 15.09
C THR A 5 37.99 -6.67 13.89
N HIS A 6 38.15 -6.12 12.68
CA HIS A 6 37.63 -6.76 11.47
C HIS A 6 38.19 -8.17 11.24
N GLN A 7 39.49 -8.40 11.45
CA GLN A 7 40.12 -9.71 11.28
C GLN A 7 39.63 -10.71 12.33
N LEU A 8 39.40 -10.22 13.55
CA LEU A 8 38.83 -11.04 14.63
C LEU A 8 37.42 -11.52 14.26
N LEU A 9 36.55 -10.59 13.84
CA LEU A 9 35.17 -10.91 13.47
C LEU A 9 35.12 -11.81 12.23
N GLN A 10 36.02 -11.61 11.26
CA GLN A 10 36.24 -12.52 10.13
C GLN A 10 36.59 -13.94 10.56
N LYS A 11 37.53 -14.09 11.49
CA LYS A 11 37.90 -15.39 12.03
C LYS A 11 36.79 -16.04 12.87
N LYS A 12 35.96 -15.21 13.52
CA LYS A 12 34.91 -15.65 14.46
C LYS A 12 33.51 -15.69 13.84
N LYS A 13 33.39 -15.50 12.53
CA LYS A 13 32.15 -15.56 11.74
C LYS A 13 31.19 -16.68 12.17
N LYS A 14 31.68 -17.92 12.22
CA LYS A 14 30.86 -19.08 12.64
C LYS A 14 30.35 -18.95 14.08
N ASN A 15 31.18 -18.46 15.00
CA ASN A 15 30.78 -18.24 16.38
C ASN A 15 29.70 -17.15 16.49
N ILE A 16 29.86 -16.05 15.74
CA ILE A 16 28.89 -14.97 15.67
C ILE A 16 27.53 -15.49 15.19
N LEU A 17 27.51 -16.27 14.10
CA LEU A 17 26.27 -16.84 13.56
C LEU A 17 25.57 -17.76 14.56
N GLU A 18 26.29 -18.71 15.17
CA GLU A 18 25.68 -19.64 16.12
C GLU A 18 25.14 -18.94 17.37
N LEU A 19 25.87 -17.94 17.88
CA LEU A 19 25.43 -17.15 19.01
C LEU A 19 24.22 -16.27 18.65
N TRP A 20 24.22 -15.66 17.47
CA TRP A 20 23.10 -14.86 17.00
C TRP A 20 21.85 -15.71 16.80
N MET A 21 21.96 -16.88 16.16
CA MET A 21 20.86 -17.84 16.02
C MET A 21 20.31 -18.27 17.38
N LYS A 22 21.18 -18.52 18.36
CA LYS A 22 20.76 -18.83 19.73
C LYS A 22 19.96 -17.68 20.35
N ASN A 23 20.41 -16.43 20.18
CA ASN A 23 19.70 -15.26 20.70
C ASN A 23 18.34 -15.06 20.02
N GLN A 24 18.25 -15.27 18.71
CA GLN A 24 17.00 -15.18 17.96
C GLN A 24 15.98 -16.26 18.35
N LEU A 25 16.41 -17.50 18.49
CA LEU A 25 15.55 -18.63 18.88
C LEU A 25 15.11 -18.56 20.34
N ALA A 26 15.81 -17.78 21.16
CA ALA A 26 15.44 -17.52 22.56
C ALA A 26 14.54 -16.28 22.73
N ASP A 27 14.30 -15.49 21.68
CA ASP A 27 13.43 -14.31 21.75
C ASP A 27 11.97 -14.75 21.85
N GLU A 28 11.29 -14.41 22.96
CA GLU A 28 9.86 -14.65 23.16
C GLU A 28 8.99 -13.95 22.08
N GLY A 29 9.53 -12.94 21.40
CA GLY A 29 8.90 -12.24 20.29
C GLY A 29 9.09 -12.92 18.92
N LEU A 30 9.71 -14.09 18.83
CA LEU A 30 9.90 -14.79 17.56
C LEU A 30 8.55 -15.26 16.98
N ARG A 31 8.30 -14.88 15.72
CA ARG A 31 7.07 -15.23 14.97
C ARG A 31 7.24 -16.48 14.13
N GLU A 32 7.22 -17.63 14.79
CA GLU A 32 7.33 -18.94 14.11
C GLU A 32 6.19 -19.21 13.10
N ASP A 33 5.09 -18.46 13.20
CA ASP A 33 3.99 -18.50 12.23
C ASP A 33 4.28 -17.76 10.92
N LEU A 34 5.26 -16.84 10.92
CA LEU A 34 5.60 -15.99 9.77
C LEU A 34 6.93 -16.36 9.11
N ILE A 35 7.87 -17.00 9.82
CA ILE A 35 9.18 -17.39 9.29
C ILE A 35 9.61 -18.75 9.80
N SER A 36 10.14 -19.58 8.91
CA SER A 36 10.70 -20.88 9.28
C SER A 36 12.11 -20.75 9.86
N ASN A 37 12.52 -21.71 10.70
CA ASN A 37 13.88 -21.71 11.27
C ASN A 37 14.98 -21.83 10.19
N ASP A 38 14.71 -22.54 9.09
CA ASP A 38 15.66 -22.67 7.98
C ASP A 38 15.82 -21.34 7.22
N GLU A 39 14.70 -20.63 6.98
CA GLU A 39 14.72 -19.32 6.35
C GLU A 39 15.40 -18.27 7.24
N LEU A 40 15.10 -18.27 8.55
CA LEU A 40 15.75 -17.40 9.53
C LEU A 40 17.27 -17.64 9.54
N ARG A 41 17.71 -18.91 9.56
CA ARG A 41 19.13 -19.26 9.50
C ARG A 41 19.77 -18.79 8.20
N SER A 42 19.10 -18.98 7.05
CA SER A 42 19.60 -18.54 5.75
C SER A 42 19.79 -17.02 5.70
N GLN A 43 18.80 -16.25 6.15
CA GLN A 43 18.88 -14.78 6.22
C GLN A 43 20.00 -14.32 7.17
N SER A 44 20.14 -14.99 8.32
CA SER A 44 21.18 -14.70 9.30
C SER A 44 22.58 -15.01 8.76
N GLU A 45 22.76 -16.13 8.08
CA GLU A 45 24.04 -16.50 7.46
C GLU A 45 24.42 -15.49 6.37
N GLU A 46 23.52 -15.19 5.44
CA GLU A 46 23.77 -14.22 4.37
C GLU A 46 24.16 -12.84 4.92
N LEU A 47 23.47 -12.37 5.97
CA LEU A 47 23.80 -11.09 6.58
C LEU A 47 25.15 -11.09 7.30
N VAL A 48 25.45 -12.13 8.09
CA VAL A 48 26.74 -12.24 8.78
C VAL A 48 27.88 -12.34 7.76
N ASP A 49 27.68 -13.10 6.69
CA ASP A 49 28.62 -13.24 5.59
C ASP A 49 28.96 -11.90 4.97
N ALA A 50 27.93 -11.15 4.57
CA ALA A 50 28.09 -9.84 3.96
C ALA A 50 28.70 -8.84 4.94
N LEU A 51 28.21 -8.79 6.18
CA LEU A 51 28.72 -7.89 7.21
C LEU A 51 30.21 -8.10 7.39
N VAL A 52 30.61 -9.34 7.67
CA VAL A 52 31.98 -9.68 8.06
C VAL A 52 32.97 -9.60 6.90
N SER A 53 32.54 -9.97 5.68
CA SER A 53 33.37 -9.89 4.47
C SER A 53 33.65 -8.45 4.04
N ASN A 54 32.74 -7.54 4.35
CA ASN A 54 32.90 -6.11 4.06
C ASN A 54 33.46 -5.33 5.26
N LEU A 55 33.98 -5.95 6.33
CA LEU A 55 34.67 -5.23 7.40
C LEU A 55 36.11 -4.89 7.00
N SER A 56 36.48 -3.61 7.06
CA SER A 56 37.84 -3.10 6.87
C SER A 56 38.22 -2.14 8.00
N SER A 57 39.51 -1.78 8.11
CA SER A 57 39.94 -0.77 9.09
C SER A 57 39.47 0.65 8.74
N GLU A 58 39.17 0.92 7.47
CA GLU A 58 38.81 2.25 6.98
C GLU A 58 37.29 2.49 7.05
N ASN A 59 36.48 1.47 6.72
CA ASN A 59 35.02 1.58 6.71
C ASN A 59 34.36 1.53 8.10
N PHE A 60 35.04 0.96 9.09
CA PHE A 60 34.59 0.96 10.48
C PHE A 60 34.39 2.38 11.03
N THR A 61 35.08 3.35 10.42
CA THR A 61 34.98 4.77 10.74
C THR A 61 34.20 5.59 9.71
N ASN A 62 33.96 5.04 8.51
CA ASN A 62 33.22 5.70 7.44
C ASN A 62 31.95 4.94 7.08
N LEU A 63 30.87 5.26 7.80
CA LEU A 63 29.57 4.60 7.74
C LEU A 63 28.77 4.92 6.47
N ASN A 64 29.22 5.90 5.68
CA ASN A 64 28.63 6.28 4.38
C ASN A 64 29.43 5.71 3.19
N SER A 65 30.37 4.80 3.44
CA SER A 65 31.14 4.19 2.35
C SER A 65 30.29 3.20 1.54
N ASP A 66 30.48 3.20 0.23
CA ASP A 66 29.81 2.26 -0.70
C ASP A 66 30.13 0.79 -0.40
N GLU A 67 31.17 0.52 0.42
CA GLU A 67 31.51 -0.81 0.92
C GLU A 67 30.40 -1.44 1.77
N TRP A 68 29.49 -0.64 2.33
CA TRP A 68 28.33 -1.13 3.08
C TRP A 68 27.13 -1.48 2.20
N SER A 69 27.16 -1.13 0.91
CA SER A 69 26.02 -1.37 0.01
C SER A 69 25.53 -2.82 -0.01
N PRO A 70 26.38 -3.87 -0.05
CA PRO A 70 25.89 -5.25 0.01
C PRO A 70 25.14 -5.57 1.30
N VAL A 71 25.61 -5.05 2.44
CA VAL A 71 24.98 -5.24 3.75
C VAL A 71 23.63 -4.53 3.82
N ILE A 72 23.59 -3.29 3.30
CA ILE A 72 22.38 -2.47 3.23
C ILE A 72 21.34 -3.11 2.29
N GLU A 73 21.76 -3.66 1.15
CA GLU A 73 20.87 -4.34 0.21
C GLU A 73 20.22 -5.59 0.83
N ILE A 74 21.01 -6.44 1.50
CA ILE A 74 20.49 -7.63 2.19
C ILE A 74 19.54 -7.22 3.32
N LEU A 75 19.95 -6.29 4.20
CA LEU A 75 19.10 -5.79 5.28
C LEU A 75 17.81 -5.16 4.74
N GLY A 76 17.92 -4.39 3.67
CA GLY A 76 16.77 -3.75 3.01
C GLY A 76 15.80 -4.78 2.44
N GLY A 77 16.31 -5.82 1.78
CA GLY A 77 15.52 -6.95 1.29
C GLY A 77 14.77 -7.68 2.41
N ILE A 78 15.45 -7.96 3.52
CA ILE A 78 14.85 -8.57 4.72
C ILE A 78 13.77 -7.64 5.30
N ALA A 79 14.06 -6.34 5.46
CA ALA A 79 13.14 -5.35 6.02
C ALA A 79 11.86 -5.20 5.19
N ILE A 80 11.99 -5.14 3.85
CA ILE A 80 10.85 -5.06 2.92
C ILE A 80 10.02 -6.34 2.98
N THR A 81 10.67 -7.50 2.98
CA THR A 81 9.99 -8.81 3.05
C THR A 81 9.18 -8.92 4.34
N ARG A 82 9.78 -8.55 5.48
CA ARG A 82 9.11 -8.53 6.78
C ARG A 82 7.95 -7.53 6.84
N ALA A 83 8.11 -6.35 6.24
CA ALA A 83 7.00 -5.39 6.12
C ALA A 83 5.82 -5.99 5.35
N ARG A 84 6.09 -6.70 4.25
CA ARG A 84 5.04 -7.36 3.43
C ARG A 84 4.39 -8.55 4.14
N GLN A 85 5.15 -9.31 4.92
CA GLN A 85 4.67 -10.48 5.69
C GLN A 85 3.91 -10.13 6.97
N GLY A 86 3.86 -8.84 7.36
CA GLY A 86 3.08 -8.41 8.52
C GLY A 86 3.86 -8.36 9.83
N PHE A 87 5.18 -8.45 9.81
CA PHE A 87 6.00 -8.15 10.99
C PHE A 87 5.84 -6.69 11.39
N SER A 88 6.05 -6.42 12.68
CA SER A 88 6.14 -5.10 13.26
C SER A 88 7.56 -4.51 13.13
N PRO A 89 7.71 -3.19 13.25
CA PRO A 89 9.02 -2.56 13.35
C PRO A 89 9.86 -3.12 14.51
N ARG A 90 9.23 -3.47 15.64
CA ARG A 90 9.91 -4.00 16.81
C ARG A 90 10.53 -5.37 16.54
N GLU A 91 9.77 -6.30 15.96
CA GLU A 91 10.26 -7.65 15.61
C GLU A 91 11.39 -7.56 14.57
N THR A 92 11.27 -6.65 13.60
CA THR A 92 12.33 -6.40 12.60
C THR A 92 13.58 -5.80 13.23
N GLY A 93 13.43 -4.85 14.16
CA GLY A 93 14.54 -4.24 14.89
C GLY A 93 15.26 -5.24 15.81
N ASN A 94 14.51 -6.09 16.53
CA ASN A 94 15.07 -7.12 17.41
C ASN A 94 16.02 -8.08 16.67
N PHE A 95 15.74 -8.40 15.41
CA PHE A 95 16.64 -9.20 14.59
C PHE A 95 18.01 -8.54 14.41
N VAL A 96 18.05 -7.24 14.13
CA VAL A 96 19.32 -6.49 14.01
C VAL A 96 19.98 -6.28 15.38
N PHE A 97 19.21 -6.02 16.43
CA PHE A 97 19.75 -5.81 17.78
C PHE A 97 20.34 -7.08 18.40
N SER A 98 19.74 -8.24 18.17
CA SER A 98 20.31 -9.52 18.63
C SER A 98 21.65 -9.84 17.96
N LEU A 99 21.93 -9.33 16.75
CA LEU A 99 23.25 -9.44 16.11
C LEU A 99 24.30 -8.60 16.86
N LYS A 100 23.90 -7.39 17.30
CA LYS A 100 24.76 -6.51 18.11
C LYS A 100 25.19 -7.20 19.40
N GLU A 101 24.27 -7.90 20.08
CA GLU A 101 24.57 -8.68 21.27
C GLU A 101 25.60 -9.79 20.98
N ALA A 102 25.40 -10.56 19.91
CA ALA A 102 26.33 -11.62 19.51
C ALA A 102 27.73 -11.08 19.19
N LEU A 103 27.83 -9.95 18.49
CA LEU A 103 29.11 -9.31 18.18
C LEU A 103 29.84 -8.84 19.45
N LEU A 104 29.12 -8.23 20.40
CA LEU A 104 29.69 -7.74 21.66
C LEU A 104 30.14 -8.89 22.57
N GLU A 105 29.41 -10.01 22.60
CA GLU A 105 29.81 -11.19 23.36
C GLU A 105 31.09 -11.81 22.79
N VAL A 106 31.21 -11.93 21.46
CA VAL A 106 32.46 -12.39 20.81
C VAL A 106 33.63 -11.44 21.11
N LEU A 107 33.42 -10.13 21.13
CA LEU A 107 34.45 -9.18 21.55
C LEU A 107 34.86 -9.40 23.02
N LYS A 108 33.88 -9.56 23.92
CA LYS A 108 34.14 -9.80 25.33
C LYS A 108 34.95 -11.08 25.56
N GLU A 109 34.66 -12.16 24.84
CA GLU A 109 35.40 -13.43 24.93
C GLU A 109 36.87 -13.30 24.50
N GLU A 110 37.13 -12.52 23.46
CA GLU A 110 38.45 -12.50 22.80
C GLU A 110 39.37 -11.39 23.30
N ILE A 111 38.81 -10.24 23.68
CA ILE A 111 39.57 -9.06 24.14
C ILE A 111 39.14 -8.57 25.53
N GLY A 112 38.39 -9.38 26.29
CA GLY A 112 37.91 -9.02 27.64
C GLY A 112 39.00 -8.77 28.68
N ASN A 113 40.23 -9.24 28.44
CA ASN A 113 41.37 -9.03 29.32
C ASN A 113 41.97 -7.61 29.21
N ASP A 114 41.60 -6.83 28.19
CA ASP A 114 41.98 -5.42 28.04
C ASP A 114 40.72 -4.54 28.04
N PRO A 115 40.32 -3.98 29.19
CA PRO A 115 39.10 -3.18 29.30
C PRO A 115 39.09 -1.95 28.40
N GLN A 116 40.25 -1.34 28.14
CA GLN A 116 40.34 -0.12 27.35
C GLN A 116 40.21 -0.41 25.85
N GLN A 117 40.83 -1.51 25.39
CA GLN A 117 40.62 -2.01 24.04
C GLN A 117 39.18 -2.48 23.84
N LEU A 118 38.62 -3.28 24.77
CA LEU A 118 37.22 -3.74 24.70
C LEU A 118 36.24 -2.57 24.58
N PHE A 119 36.40 -1.53 25.41
CA PHE A 119 35.55 -0.34 25.35
C PHE A 119 35.63 0.35 23.98
N THR A 120 36.85 0.56 23.47
CA THR A 120 37.09 1.23 22.19
C THR A 120 36.45 0.46 21.02
N GLU A 121 36.63 -0.86 20.98
CA GLU A 121 36.08 -1.69 19.91
C GLU A 121 34.56 -1.89 20.03
N SER A 122 34.03 -1.95 21.26
CA SER A 122 32.58 -1.99 21.51
C SER A 122 31.90 -0.72 21.01
N LEU A 123 32.50 0.46 21.22
CA LEU A 123 31.96 1.72 20.70
C LEU A 123 31.87 1.73 19.18
N LYS A 124 32.84 1.14 18.49
CA LYS A 124 32.82 1.04 17.03
C LYS A 124 31.70 0.12 16.54
N ILE A 125 31.52 -1.05 17.18
CA ILE A 125 30.40 -1.95 16.88
C ILE A 125 29.05 -1.28 17.15
N ASN A 126 28.92 -0.58 18.28
CA ASN A 126 27.70 0.16 18.59
C ASN A 126 27.34 1.13 17.48
N ARG A 127 28.28 1.97 17.04
CA ARG A 127 28.05 2.93 15.95
C ARG A 127 27.67 2.25 14.64
N LEU A 128 28.36 1.18 14.27
CA LEU A 128 28.02 0.42 13.06
C LEU A 128 26.58 -0.10 13.12
N MET A 129 26.23 -0.79 14.20
CA MET A 129 24.92 -1.38 14.38
C MET A 129 23.81 -0.33 14.48
N ASP A 130 24.08 0.82 15.10
CA ASP A 130 23.10 1.91 15.19
C ASP A 130 22.75 2.44 13.78
N ASN A 131 23.73 2.59 12.89
CA ASN A 131 23.48 3.01 11.49
C ASN A 131 22.71 1.95 10.70
N LEU A 132 23.12 0.68 10.80
CA LEU A 132 22.40 -0.42 10.13
C LEU A 132 20.95 -0.54 10.64
N SER A 133 20.72 -0.25 11.93
CA SER A 133 19.38 -0.23 12.50
C SER A 133 18.54 0.91 11.93
N VAL A 134 19.09 2.12 11.80
CA VAL A 134 18.40 3.26 11.16
C VAL A 134 18.01 2.91 9.72
N VAL A 135 18.94 2.38 8.92
CA VAL A 135 18.67 1.97 7.54
C VAL A 135 17.59 0.90 7.47
N THR A 136 17.61 -0.06 8.39
CA THR A 136 16.60 -1.12 8.49
C THR A 136 15.21 -0.53 8.76
N PHE A 137 15.10 0.39 9.73
CA PHE A 137 13.82 1.05 10.03
C PHE A 137 13.32 1.91 8.87
N GLU A 138 14.18 2.71 8.26
CA GLU A 138 13.79 3.53 7.09
C GLU A 138 13.28 2.66 5.95
N THR A 139 13.98 1.56 5.66
CA THR A 139 13.62 0.66 4.56
C THR A 139 12.35 -0.13 4.88
N PHE A 140 12.15 -0.54 6.13
CA PHE A 140 10.91 -1.15 6.59
C PHE A 140 9.71 -0.19 6.43
N ILE A 141 9.87 1.08 6.86
CA ILE A 141 8.80 2.09 6.76
C ILE A 141 8.45 2.33 5.29
N LYS A 142 9.44 2.53 4.42
CA LYS A 142 9.23 2.67 2.97
C LYS A 142 8.50 1.47 2.38
N GLY A 143 8.91 0.25 2.73
CA GLY A 143 8.25 -0.96 2.28
C GLY A 143 6.80 -1.07 2.78
N ARG A 144 6.53 -0.63 4.01
CA ARG A 144 5.17 -0.59 4.58
C ARG A 144 4.30 0.46 3.90
N GLU A 145 4.83 1.65 3.64
CA GLU A 145 4.14 2.72 2.90
C GLU A 145 3.78 2.27 1.48
N GLU A 146 4.70 1.61 0.77
CA GLU A 146 4.43 1.05 -0.55
C GLU A 146 3.26 0.04 -0.52
N VAL A 147 3.22 -0.84 0.49
CA VAL A 147 2.11 -1.79 0.67
C VAL A 147 0.79 -1.05 0.94
N ILE A 148 0.79 -0.04 1.80
CA ILE A 148 -0.41 0.75 2.12
C ILE A 148 -0.93 1.49 0.89
N LEU A 149 -0.04 2.11 0.12
CA LEU A 149 -0.39 2.81 -1.11
C LEU A 149 -0.99 1.85 -2.13
N ARG A 150 -0.34 0.70 -2.37
CA ARG A 150 -0.86 -0.31 -3.29
C ARG A 150 -2.24 -0.84 -2.87
N GLN A 151 -2.43 -1.10 -1.58
CA GLN A 151 -3.74 -1.51 -1.05
C GLN A 151 -4.80 -0.42 -1.22
N THR A 152 -4.42 0.85 -1.07
CA THR A 152 -5.32 1.98 -1.27
C THR A 152 -5.71 2.12 -2.74
N ASP A 153 -4.76 1.95 -3.66
CA ASP A 153 -5.02 1.99 -5.10
C ASP A 153 -5.90 0.81 -5.54
N GLU A 154 -5.63 -0.41 -5.05
CA GLU A 154 -6.48 -1.59 -5.29
C GLU A 154 -7.92 -1.35 -4.77
N ILE A 155 -8.08 -0.72 -3.60
CA ILE A 155 -9.39 -0.33 -3.07
C ILE A 155 -10.05 0.73 -3.96
N ALA A 156 -9.28 1.69 -4.49
CA ALA A 156 -9.79 2.74 -5.36
C ALA A 156 -10.26 2.19 -6.71
N GLU A 157 -9.53 1.26 -7.32
CA GLU A 157 -9.92 0.57 -8.58
C GLU A 157 -11.23 -0.21 -8.43
N ILE A 158 -11.50 -0.78 -7.26
CA ILE A 158 -12.74 -1.53 -6.96
C ILE A 158 -13.94 -0.59 -6.73
N SER A 159 -13.74 0.72 -6.57
CA SER A 159 -14.66 1.54 -5.79
C SER A 159 -15.91 2.09 -6.49
N THR A 160 -16.15 1.83 -7.79
CA THR A 160 -17.45 2.11 -8.45
C THR A 160 -17.61 1.29 -9.75
N PRO A 161 -18.15 0.06 -9.70
CA PRO A 161 -18.38 -0.71 -10.91
C PRO A 161 -19.43 0.00 -11.80
N VAL A 162 -19.15 0.15 -13.09
CA VAL A 162 -20.18 0.48 -14.09
C VAL A 162 -21.01 -0.78 -14.31
N ILE A 163 -22.31 -0.71 -14.04
CA ILE A 163 -23.21 -1.85 -14.08
C ILE A 163 -24.07 -1.78 -15.34
N ARG A 164 -24.07 -2.84 -16.15
CA ARG A 164 -25.04 -3.01 -17.25
C ARG A 164 -26.38 -3.45 -16.67
N VAL A 165 -27.31 -2.51 -16.51
CA VAL A 165 -28.64 -2.80 -15.93
C VAL A 165 -29.64 -3.26 -16.99
N TRP A 166 -29.37 -2.96 -18.26
CA TRP A 166 -30.12 -3.43 -19.42
C TRP A 166 -29.27 -3.29 -20.68
N ASP A 167 -29.67 -3.93 -21.78
CA ASP A 167 -29.05 -3.74 -23.09
C ASP A 167 -29.14 -2.25 -23.51
N GLY A 168 -28.00 -1.57 -23.59
CA GLY A 168 -27.93 -0.15 -23.92
C GLY A 168 -28.17 0.83 -22.76
N ILE A 169 -28.26 0.34 -21.52
CA ILE A 169 -28.38 1.16 -20.30
C ILE A 169 -27.30 0.77 -19.28
N LEU A 170 -26.44 1.74 -18.96
CA LEU A 170 -25.45 1.64 -17.90
C LEU A 170 -25.95 2.36 -16.64
N ALA A 171 -25.58 1.84 -15.47
CA ALA A 171 -25.76 2.51 -14.19
C ALA A 171 -24.42 2.61 -13.46
N LEU A 172 -24.14 3.80 -12.94
CA LEU A 172 -22.93 4.11 -12.19
C LEU A 172 -23.34 4.61 -10.79
N PRO A 173 -23.37 3.71 -9.79
CA PRO A 173 -23.63 4.10 -8.41
C PRO A 173 -22.39 4.75 -7.79
N ILE A 174 -22.56 5.94 -7.22
CA ILE A 174 -21.52 6.65 -6.50
C ILE A 174 -21.77 6.54 -5.00
N ILE A 175 -20.84 5.92 -4.28
CA ILE A 175 -20.96 5.63 -2.84
C ILE A 175 -19.81 6.29 -2.07
N GLY A 176 -20.14 6.99 -0.98
CA GLY A 176 -19.16 7.61 -0.10
C GLY A 176 -18.75 9.00 -0.54
N THR A 177 -17.59 9.46 -0.07
CA THR A 177 -17.06 10.78 -0.45
C THR A 177 -16.56 10.77 -1.88
N LEU A 178 -16.97 11.76 -2.65
CA LEU A 178 -16.41 12.05 -3.97
C LEU A 178 -15.19 12.95 -3.76
N ASP A 179 -14.00 12.42 -4.03
CA ASP A 179 -12.80 13.23 -4.21
C ASP A 179 -12.45 13.35 -5.70
N SER A 180 -11.50 14.24 -6.03
CA SER A 180 -11.15 14.51 -7.42
C SER A 180 -10.52 13.32 -8.13
N ALA A 181 -9.69 12.52 -7.44
CA ALA A 181 -9.00 11.38 -8.04
C ALA A 181 -10.00 10.28 -8.40
N ARG A 182 -10.90 9.95 -7.46
CA ARG A 182 -11.93 8.95 -7.65
C ARG A 182 -12.94 9.36 -8.73
N THR A 183 -13.34 10.63 -8.77
CA THR A 183 -14.30 11.08 -9.79
C THR A 183 -13.73 11.00 -11.21
N GLN A 184 -12.42 11.21 -11.37
CA GLN A 184 -11.74 11.03 -12.64
C GLN A 184 -11.76 9.58 -13.10
N ILE A 185 -11.38 8.63 -12.23
CA ILE A 185 -11.40 7.18 -12.52
C ILE A 185 -12.82 6.72 -12.88
N VAL A 186 -13.81 7.16 -12.09
CA VAL A 186 -15.24 6.89 -12.34
C VAL A 186 -15.68 7.34 -13.73
N MET A 187 -15.28 8.55 -14.12
CA MET A 187 -15.59 9.11 -15.44
C MET A 187 -14.92 8.29 -16.55
N GLU A 188 -13.63 7.99 -16.44
CA GLU A 188 -12.88 7.20 -17.43
C GLU A 188 -13.52 5.83 -17.66
N ASN A 189 -13.82 5.11 -16.58
CA ASN A 189 -14.47 3.80 -16.64
C ASN A 189 -15.85 3.88 -17.30
N LEU A 190 -16.66 4.90 -16.98
CA LEU A 190 -17.96 5.10 -17.62
C LEU A 190 -17.82 5.33 -19.13
N LEU A 191 -16.91 6.20 -19.55
CA LEU A 191 -16.71 6.52 -20.96
C LEU A 191 -16.20 5.31 -21.75
N GLN A 192 -15.30 4.53 -21.17
CA GLN A 192 -14.82 3.29 -21.77
C GLN A 192 -15.96 2.29 -21.93
N GLU A 193 -16.75 2.06 -20.88
CA GLU A 193 -17.87 1.12 -20.92
C GLU A 193 -18.96 1.53 -21.93
N ILE A 194 -19.22 2.83 -22.09
CA ILE A 194 -20.14 3.35 -23.13
C ILE A 194 -19.69 2.93 -24.53
N VAL A 195 -18.39 3.06 -24.82
CA VAL A 195 -17.82 2.69 -26.13
C VAL A 195 -17.87 1.19 -26.34
N GLU A 196 -17.43 0.41 -25.34
CA GLU A 196 -17.36 -1.05 -25.43
C GLU A 196 -18.75 -1.69 -25.59
N THR A 197 -19.78 -1.12 -24.95
CA THR A 197 -21.15 -1.64 -24.98
C THR A 197 -22.04 -1.01 -26.05
N GLY A 198 -21.63 0.13 -26.61
CA GLY A 198 -22.50 0.95 -27.46
C GLY A 198 -23.74 1.48 -26.73
N SER A 199 -23.64 1.69 -25.42
CA SER A 199 -24.78 2.10 -24.60
C SER A 199 -25.22 3.54 -24.90
N SER A 200 -26.50 3.73 -25.18
CA SER A 200 -27.08 5.04 -25.49
C SER A 200 -27.54 5.81 -24.25
N ILE A 201 -27.56 5.17 -23.07
CA ILE A 201 -28.04 5.78 -21.82
C ILE A 201 -27.11 5.41 -20.67
N ALA A 202 -26.73 6.42 -19.88
CA ALA A 202 -25.99 6.26 -18.63
C ALA A 202 -26.77 6.89 -17.46
N ILE A 203 -26.93 6.15 -16.37
CA ILE A 203 -27.58 6.61 -15.15
C ILE A 203 -26.50 6.80 -14.07
N LEU A 204 -26.29 8.03 -13.61
CA LEU A 204 -25.40 8.35 -12.50
C LEU A 204 -26.23 8.40 -11.22
N ASP A 205 -26.06 7.42 -10.33
CA ASP A 205 -26.79 7.38 -9.06
C ASP A 205 -25.96 7.96 -7.92
N ILE A 206 -26.32 9.17 -7.48
CA ILE A 206 -25.64 9.88 -6.38
C ILE A 206 -26.30 9.64 -5.02
N SER A 207 -27.15 8.61 -4.91
CA SER A 207 -27.83 8.25 -3.67
C SER A 207 -26.86 7.86 -2.54
N GLY A 208 -25.61 7.48 -2.85
CA GLY A 208 -24.59 7.17 -1.84
C GLY A 208 -23.71 8.35 -1.42
N VAL A 209 -23.93 9.56 -1.96
CA VAL A 209 -23.07 10.75 -1.74
C VAL A 209 -23.62 11.61 -0.59
N PRO A 210 -22.93 11.73 0.56
CA PRO A 210 -23.48 12.40 1.75
C PRO A 210 -23.64 13.92 1.58
N ALA A 211 -22.75 14.57 0.84
CA ALA A 211 -22.78 16.00 0.55
C ALA A 211 -22.14 16.28 -0.81
N VAL A 212 -22.64 17.31 -1.49
CA VAL A 212 -22.08 17.81 -2.75
C VAL A 212 -21.49 19.19 -2.48
N ASP A 213 -20.20 19.36 -2.75
CA ASP A 213 -19.54 20.66 -2.74
C ASP A 213 -19.34 21.19 -4.18
N SER A 214 -18.70 22.35 -4.31
CA SER A 214 -18.40 22.97 -5.61
C SER A 214 -17.53 22.09 -6.51
N LEU A 215 -16.60 21.33 -5.94
CA LEU A 215 -15.64 20.52 -6.70
C LEU A 215 -16.29 19.26 -7.24
N VAL A 216 -17.06 18.57 -6.39
CA VAL A 216 -17.86 17.40 -6.74
C VAL A 216 -18.87 17.75 -7.82
N ALA A 217 -19.57 18.86 -7.67
CA ALA A 217 -20.52 19.32 -8.67
C ALA A 217 -19.87 19.59 -10.03
N GLN A 218 -18.70 20.24 -10.05
CA GLN A 218 -17.96 20.51 -11.28
C GLN A 218 -17.58 19.21 -11.99
N HIS A 219 -17.12 18.20 -11.25
CA HIS A 219 -16.79 16.91 -11.82
C HIS A 219 -18.01 16.17 -12.34
N LEU A 220 -19.15 16.20 -11.65
CA LEU A 220 -20.41 15.63 -12.16
C LEU A 220 -20.82 16.25 -13.51
N ILE A 221 -20.73 17.57 -13.65
CA ILE A 221 -21.06 18.27 -14.90
C ILE A 221 -20.09 17.87 -16.03
N LYS A 222 -18.79 17.74 -15.71
CA LYS A 222 -17.79 17.24 -16.68
C LYS A 222 -18.12 15.83 -17.14
N THR A 223 -18.44 14.92 -16.22
CA THR A 223 -18.82 13.54 -16.54
C THR A 223 -20.08 13.49 -17.42
N VAL A 224 -21.11 14.28 -17.09
CA VAL A 224 -22.35 14.40 -17.90
C VAL A 224 -22.03 14.91 -19.31
N SER A 225 -21.19 15.95 -19.41
CA SER A 225 -20.82 16.54 -20.70
C SER A 225 -20.01 15.57 -21.55
N ALA A 226 -19.03 14.88 -20.94
CA ALA A 226 -18.23 13.86 -21.61
C ALA A 226 -19.09 12.69 -22.09
N THR A 227 -20.01 12.20 -21.26
CA THR A 227 -20.98 11.14 -21.60
C THR A 227 -21.80 11.51 -22.84
N ARG A 228 -22.28 12.76 -22.91
CA ARG A 228 -23.01 13.27 -24.07
C ARG A 228 -22.16 13.38 -25.33
N LEU A 229 -20.88 13.76 -25.19
CA LEU A 229 -19.94 13.78 -26.32
C LEU A 229 -19.70 12.37 -26.88
N MET A 230 -19.80 11.33 -26.04
CA MET A 230 -19.75 9.93 -26.47
C MET A 230 -21.06 9.44 -27.12
N GLY A 231 -22.09 10.30 -27.21
CA GLY A 231 -23.37 9.97 -27.83
C GLY A 231 -24.38 9.26 -26.90
N ALA A 232 -24.13 9.26 -25.58
CA ALA A 232 -25.04 8.69 -24.59
C ALA A 232 -25.83 9.79 -23.84
N GLU A 233 -27.13 9.57 -23.63
CA GLU A 233 -27.96 10.43 -22.78
C GLU A 233 -27.67 10.13 -21.30
N CYS A 234 -27.46 11.19 -20.52
CA CYS A 234 -27.08 11.07 -19.12
C CYS A 234 -28.24 11.43 -18.20
N ILE A 235 -28.57 10.54 -17.27
CA ILE A 235 -29.63 10.74 -16.27
C ILE A 235 -28.98 10.74 -14.88
N ILE A 236 -29.27 11.74 -14.05
CA ILE A 236 -28.83 11.75 -12.64
C ILE A 236 -29.97 11.24 -11.76
N SER A 237 -29.69 10.24 -10.91
CA SER A 237 -30.62 9.74 -9.90
C SER A 237 -30.13 9.95 -8.48
N GLY A 238 -31.05 9.90 -7.51
CA GLY A 238 -30.70 9.91 -6.09
C GLY A 238 -30.41 11.29 -5.51
N ILE A 239 -30.84 12.37 -6.16
CA ILE A 239 -30.71 13.73 -5.64
C ILE A 239 -31.61 13.90 -4.41
N ARG A 240 -31.00 13.97 -3.22
CA ARG A 240 -31.67 14.30 -1.96
C ARG A 240 -32.01 15.79 -1.86
N PRO A 241 -32.99 16.19 -1.02
CA PRO A 241 -33.35 17.59 -0.82
C PRO A 241 -32.15 18.48 -0.45
N GLU A 242 -31.26 18.00 0.43
CA GLU A 242 -30.06 18.73 0.84
C GLU A 242 -29.12 19.00 -0.34
N ILE A 243 -28.90 17.99 -1.20
CA ILE A 243 -28.07 18.11 -2.40
C ILE A 243 -28.68 19.10 -3.39
N ALA A 244 -30.01 19.03 -3.60
CA ALA A 244 -30.70 19.95 -4.49
C ALA A 244 -30.56 21.42 -4.03
N GLN A 245 -30.66 21.67 -2.73
CA GLN A 245 -30.44 23.02 -2.16
C GLN A 245 -29.01 23.50 -2.40
N THR A 246 -28.02 22.64 -2.17
CA THR A 246 -26.61 23.00 -2.40
C THR A 246 -26.32 23.27 -3.87
N VAL A 247 -26.86 22.47 -4.79
CA VAL A 247 -26.71 22.68 -6.24
C VAL A 247 -27.26 24.04 -6.68
N VAL A 248 -28.45 24.40 -6.16
CA VAL A 248 -29.08 25.71 -6.43
C VAL A 248 -28.27 26.84 -5.80
N HIS A 249 -27.80 26.68 -4.56
CA HIS A 249 -26.99 27.68 -3.86
C HIS A 249 -25.66 27.97 -4.55
N LEU A 250 -25.03 26.92 -5.10
CA LEU A 250 -23.78 27.01 -5.86
C LEU A 250 -23.97 27.55 -7.28
N GLY A 251 -25.22 27.78 -7.72
CA GLY A 251 -25.52 28.32 -9.05
C GLY A 251 -25.25 27.34 -10.19
N ILE A 252 -25.30 26.04 -9.92
CA ILE A 252 -25.07 25.02 -10.94
C ILE A 252 -26.33 24.84 -11.79
N ASP A 253 -26.20 25.01 -13.10
CA ASP A 253 -27.30 24.82 -14.03
C ASP A 253 -27.43 23.35 -14.46
N LEU A 254 -28.45 22.67 -13.93
CA LEU A 254 -28.85 21.32 -14.34
C LEU A 254 -30.09 21.31 -15.24
N SER A 255 -30.53 22.46 -15.77
CA SER A 255 -31.77 22.57 -16.58
C SER A 255 -31.78 21.63 -17.79
N ASN A 256 -30.61 21.39 -18.37
CA ASN A 256 -30.43 20.54 -19.54
C ASN A 256 -30.13 19.08 -19.17
N ILE A 257 -30.22 18.67 -17.90
CA ILE A 257 -29.88 17.32 -17.44
C ILE A 257 -31.13 16.67 -16.86
N ILE A 258 -31.42 15.43 -17.30
CA ILE A 258 -32.56 14.69 -16.80
C ILE A 258 -32.25 14.23 -15.38
N THR A 259 -33.08 14.62 -14.42
CA THR A 259 -32.95 14.21 -13.02
C THR A 259 -34.14 13.35 -12.59
N LYS A 260 -33.88 12.35 -11.72
CA LYS A 260 -34.90 11.49 -11.10
C LYS A 260 -34.61 11.28 -9.63
N ALA A 261 -35.65 11.14 -8.82
CA ALA A 261 -35.49 10.94 -7.38
C ALA A 261 -34.83 9.59 -7.02
N THR A 262 -35.04 8.55 -7.84
CA THR A 262 -34.55 7.19 -7.56
C THR A 262 -33.99 6.53 -8.81
N LEU A 263 -33.05 5.59 -8.63
CA LEU A 263 -32.51 4.77 -9.72
C LEU A 263 -33.61 4.03 -10.49
N ALA A 264 -34.63 3.51 -9.79
CA ALA A 264 -35.78 2.86 -10.44
C ALA A 264 -36.56 3.80 -11.37
N SER A 265 -36.73 5.07 -10.97
CA SER A 265 -37.40 6.09 -11.79
C SER A 265 -36.56 6.50 -13.00
N ALA A 266 -35.22 6.56 -12.85
CA ALA A 266 -34.28 6.74 -13.95
C ALA A 266 -34.32 5.59 -14.94
N LEU A 267 -34.32 4.35 -14.46
CA LEU A 267 -34.43 3.17 -15.31
C LEU A 267 -35.77 3.13 -16.06
N SER A 268 -36.88 3.40 -15.38
CA SER A 268 -38.20 3.50 -16.02
C SER A 268 -38.24 4.59 -17.10
N HIS A 269 -37.58 5.71 -16.88
CA HIS A 269 -37.46 6.77 -17.88
C HIS A 269 -36.58 6.36 -19.07
N SER A 270 -35.50 5.62 -18.80
CA SER A 270 -34.59 5.10 -19.82
C SER A 270 -35.31 4.17 -20.80
N PHE A 271 -36.18 3.28 -20.29
CA PHE A 271 -37.03 2.45 -21.15
C PHE A 271 -37.90 3.28 -22.09
N LYS A 272 -38.47 4.39 -21.61
CA LYS A 272 -39.28 5.29 -22.47
C LYS A 272 -38.45 5.95 -23.57
N LEU A 273 -37.21 6.37 -23.26
CA LEU A 273 -36.29 6.93 -24.26
C LEU A 273 -35.93 5.90 -25.34
N MET A 274 -35.77 4.64 -24.95
CA MET A 274 -35.56 3.52 -25.87
C MET A 274 -36.84 3.03 -26.58
N LYS A 275 -37.99 3.69 -26.35
CA LYS A 275 -39.32 3.27 -26.85
C LYS A 275 -39.70 1.85 -26.44
N LEU A 276 -39.24 1.42 -25.27
CA LEU A 276 -39.60 0.16 -24.63
C LEU A 276 -40.76 0.36 -23.67
N GLU A 277 -41.65 -0.63 -23.61
CA GLU A 277 -42.77 -0.65 -22.68
C GLU A 277 -42.60 -1.80 -21.68
N VAL A 278 -42.40 -1.46 -20.40
CA VAL A 278 -42.31 -2.45 -19.32
C VAL A 278 -43.68 -2.61 -18.67
N ARG A 279 -44.28 -3.80 -18.82
CA ARG A 279 -45.57 -4.14 -18.23
C ARG A 279 -45.40 -5.20 -17.15
N LYS A 280 -46.09 -5.00 -16.02
CA LYS A 280 -46.24 -6.05 -15.01
C LYS A 280 -47.16 -7.14 -15.57
N SER A 281 -46.62 -8.32 -15.83
CA SER A 281 -47.44 -9.49 -16.16
C SER A 281 -47.98 -10.12 -14.88
N ASN A 282 -49.26 -10.47 -14.88
CA ASN A 282 -49.88 -11.25 -13.79
C ASN A 282 -49.71 -12.76 -13.99
N ILE A 283 -49.06 -13.17 -15.08
CA ILE A 283 -48.80 -14.56 -15.43
C ILE A 283 -47.28 -14.71 -15.57
N ILE A 284 -46.67 -15.56 -14.74
CA ILE A 284 -45.31 -16.01 -14.96
C ILE A 284 -45.41 -17.09 -16.03
N ALA A 285 -45.09 -16.74 -17.29
CA ALA A 285 -44.97 -17.74 -18.33
C ALA A 285 -43.86 -18.70 -17.91
N LYS A 286 -44.19 -19.96 -17.61
CA LYS A 286 -43.19 -20.99 -17.41
C LYS A 286 -42.49 -21.18 -18.74
N SER A 287 -41.21 -20.77 -18.80
CA SER A 287 -40.27 -21.10 -19.87
C SER A 287 -40.10 -22.60 -20.00
#